data_AF-A0A0D2MBI6-F1
#
_entry.id   AF-A0A0D2MBI6-F1
#
_cell.length_a   1.000
_cell.length_b   1.000
_cell.length_c   1.000
_cell.angle_alpha   90.00
_cell.angle_beta   90.00
_cell.angle_gamma   90.00
#
_symmetry.space_group_name_H-M   'P 1'
#
loop_
_entity.id
_entity.type
_entity.pdbx_description
1 polymer ?
#
loop_
_entity_poly.entity_id
_entity_poly.type
_entity_poly.pdbx_seq_one_letter_code
_entity_poly.pdbx_strand_id
1 'polypeptide(L)'
;MQRAGKHALIVNELLRHFWGCIPCNSEAKRRKMDKVLEQMDLSYRDLNALLERSRGEERAYVSQIIRPMREQLDAAEAASRHVKRMLSQKTRQGTGGGGGGGAGGGAG
;
A
#
# COMPACT_ATOMS: atom_id res chain seq x y z
N MET A 1 26.89 -5.77 7.25
CA MET A 1 26.89 -4.90 6.04
C MET A 1 26.04 -5.42 4.89
N GLN A 2 26.36 -6.56 4.23
CA GLN A 2 25.65 -7.00 3.00
C GLN A 2 24.13 -7.22 3.14
N ARG A 3 23.62 -7.51 4.35
CA ARG A 3 22.19 -7.75 4.57
C ARG A 3 21.33 -6.48 4.45
N ALA A 4 21.81 -5.35 4.97
CA ALA A 4 21.05 -4.09 4.94
C ALA A 4 20.91 -3.50 3.52
N GLY A 5 21.95 -3.62 2.69
CA GLY A 5 21.90 -3.23 1.28
C GLY A 5 20.89 -4.05 0.47
N LYS A 6 20.76 -5.36 0.76
CA LYS A 6 19.74 -6.21 0.13
C LYS A 6 18.32 -5.76 0.52
N HIS A 7 18.08 -5.42 1.79
CA HIS A 7 16.79 -4.88 2.21
C HIS A 7 16.43 -3.58 1.48
N ALA A 8 17.40 -2.68 1.26
CA ALA A 8 17.16 -1.43 0.52
C ALA A 8 16.71 -1.69 -0.93
N LEU A 9 17.34 -2.63 -1.63
CA LEU A 9 16.94 -2.99 -2.99
C LEU A 9 15.53 -3.59 -3.03
N ILE A 10 15.20 -4.47 -2.09
CA ILE A 10 13.87 -5.08 -1.98
C ILE A 10 12.81 -4.01 -1.72
N VAL A 11 13.02 -3.13 -0.73
CA VAL A 11 12.09 -2.05 -0.39
C VAL A 11 11.89 -1.11 -1.59
N ASN A 12 12.97 -0.71 -2.27
CA ASN A 12 12.88 0.13 -3.46
C ASN A 12 12.06 -0.53 -4.58
N GLU A 13 12.25 -1.82 -4.82
CA GLU A 13 11.50 -2.54 -5.86
C GLU A 13 10.02 -2.72 -5.49
N LEU A 14 9.72 -2.99 -4.21
CA LEU A 14 8.35 -3.05 -3.70
C LEU A 14 7.66 -1.69 -3.85
N LEU A 15 8.33 -0.60 -3.50
CA LEU A 15 7.81 0.76 -3.66
C LEU A 15 7.57 1.09 -5.14
N ARG A 16 8.49 0.72 -6.04
CA ARG A 16 8.30 0.89 -7.48
C ARG A 16 7.05 0.17 -7.98
N HIS A 17 6.82 -1.07 -7.54
CA HIS A 17 5.61 -1.80 -7.86
C HIS A 17 4.35 -1.19 -7.25
N PHE A 18 4.42 -0.70 -6.01
CA PHE A 18 3.32 -0.03 -5.33
C PHE A 18 2.89 1.22 -6.11
N TRP A 19 3.82 2.14 -6.38
CA TRP A 19 3.54 3.37 -7.12
C TRP A 19 3.06 3.10 -8.55
N GLY A 20 3.60 2.06 -9.21
CA GLY A 20 3.13 1.62 -10.52
C GLY A 20 1.69 1.06 -10.55
N CYS A 21 1.15 0.65 -9.39
CA CYS A 21 -0.26 0.24 -9.29
C CYS A 21 -1.22 1.43 -9.20
N ILE A 22 -0.73 2.65 -8.95
CA ILE A 22 -1.57 3.84 -8.80
C ILE A 22 -1.73 4.54 -10.16
N PRO A 23 -2.97 4.90 -10.57
CA PRO A 23 -4.23 4.64 -9.89
C PRO A 23 -4.69 3.17 -10.05
N CYS A 24 -5.28 2.61 -8.98
CA CYS A 24 -5.81 1.24 -8.91
C CYS A 24 -7.16 1.07 -9.63
N ASN A 25 -7.20 1.50 -10.88
CA ASN A 25 -8.41 1.55 -11.70
C ASN A 25 -8.87 0.17 -12.20
N SER A 26 -7.98 -0.79 -12.37
CA SER A 26 -8.32 -2.17 -12.75
C SER A 26 -8.29 -3.13 -11.56
N GLU A 27 -9.07 -4.21 -11.66
CA GLU A 27 -9.08 -5.27 -10.65
C GLU A 27 -7.73 -5.97 -10.53
N ALA A 28 -7.04 -6.20 -11.65
CA ALA A 28 -5.69 -6.74 -11.67
C ALA A 28 -4.70 -5.86 -10.88
N LYS A 29 -4.77 -4.53 -11.04
CA LYS A 29 -3.95 -3.59 -10.25
C LYS A 29 -4.32 -3.59 -8.77
N ARG A 30 -5.61 -3.70 -8.42
CA ARG A 30 -6.05 -3.82 -7.02
C ARG A 30 -5.49 -5.08 -6.36
N ARG A 31 -5.67 -6.24 -6.99
CA ARG A 31 -5.12 -7.52 -6.50
C ARG A 31 -3.59 -7.48 -6.39
N LYS A 32 -2.90 -6.87 -7.36
CA LYS A 32 -1.45 -6.68 -7.30
C LYS A 32 -1.05 -5.77 -6.14
N MET A 33 -1.76 -4.65 -5.93
CA MET A 33 -1.50 -3.74 -4.83
C MET A 33 -1.64 -4.43 -3.48
N ASP A 34 -2.68 -5.25 -3.27
CA ASP A 34 -2.84 -5.99 -2.00
C ASP A 34 -1.66 -6.93 -1.72
N LYS A 35 -1.18 -7.66 -2.74
CA LYS A 35 0.02 -8.51 -2.63
C LYS A 35 1.28 -7.69 -2.33
N VAL A 36 1.45 -6.54 -2.99
CA VAL A 36 2.61 -5.66 -2.75
C VAL A 36 2.57 -5.13 -1.31
N LEU A 37 1.41 -4.72 -0.81
CA LEU A 37 1.24 -4.24 0.56
C LEU A 37 1.58 -5.33 1.60
N GLU A 38 1.17 -6.57 1.35
CA GLU A 38 1.55 -7.71 2.20
C GLU A 38 3.08 -7.89 2.25
N GLN A 39 3.76 -7.85 1.11
CA GLN A 39 5.23 -7.97 1.05
C GLN A 39 5.94 -6.77 1.70
N MET A 40 5.35 -5.58 1.64
CA MET A 40 5.85 -4.39 2.33
C MET A 40 5.75 -4.53 3.84
N ASP A 41 4.66 -5.09 4.37
CA ASP A 41 4.50 -5.38 5.81
C ASP A 41 5.53 -6.42 6.30
N LEU A 42 5.75 -7.48 5.52
CA LEU A 42 6.82 -8.45 5.81
C LEU A 42 8.20 -7.78 5.85
N SER A 43 8.51 -6.93 4.86
CA SER A 43 9.78 -6.20 4.81
C SER A 43 9.94 -5.24 5.99
N TYR A 44 8.85 -4.60 6.44
CA TYR A 44 8.86 -3.74 7.62
C TYR A 44 9.21 -4.52 8.90
N ARG A 45 8.60 -5.72 9.07
CA ARG A 45 8.89 -6.61 10.20
C ARG A 45 10.34 -7.08 10.19
N ASP A 46 10.87 -7.45 9.02
CA ASP A 46 12.26 -7.86 8.88
C ASP A 46 13.25 -6.75 9.25
N LEU A 47 12.96 -5.50 8.89
CA LEU A 47 13.75 -4.33 9.28
C LEU A 47 13.74 -4.12 10.80
N ASN A 48 12.58 -4.28 11.45
CA ASN A 48 12.49 -4.18 12.91
C ASN A 48 13.24 -5.32 13.60
N ALA A 49 13.09 -6.56 13.13
CA ALA A 49 13.84 -7.70 13.64
C ALA A 49 15.36 -7.53 13.44
N LEU A 50 15.79 -6.88 12.36
CA LEU A 50 17.19 -6.49 12.14
C LEU A 50 17.67 -5.46 13.16
N LEU A 51 16.84 -4.48 13.53
CA LEU A 51 17.19 -3.53 14.58
C LEU A 51 17.29 -4.21 15.95
N GLU A 52 16.29 -5.03 16.30
CA GLU A 52 16.17 -5.71 17.59
C GLU A 52 17.34 -6.65 17.89
N ARG A 53 17.84 -7.37 16.88
CA ARG A 53 19.00 -8.26 17.04
C ARG A 53 20.33 -7.51 17.17
N SER A 54 20.42 -6.27 16.69
CA SER A 54 21.64 -5.47 16.77
C SER A 54 21.85 -4.91 18.17
N ARG A 55 23.12 -4.93 18.62
CA ARG A 55 23.53 -4.47 19.96
C ARG A 55 24.64 -3.43 19.86
N GLY A 56 24.78 -2.60 20.89
CA GLY A 56 25.86 -1.60 21.00
C GLY A 56 25.92 -0.65 19.81
N GLU A 57 27.13 -0.34 19.35
CA GLU A 57 27.39 0.59 18.23
C GLU A 57 26.80 0.11 16.89
N GLU A 58 26.70 -1.21 16.68
CA GLU A 58 26.06 -1.77 15.48
C GLU A 58 24.60 -1.37 15.39
N ARG A 59 23.90 -1.28 16.52
CA ARG A 59 22.49 -0.88 16.56
C ARG A 59 22.29 0.56 16.08
N ALA A 60 23.18 1.48 16.47
CA ALA A 60 23.12 2.87 16.01
C ALA A 60 23.31 2.95 14.49
N TYR A 61 24.29 2.22 13.95
CA TYR A 61 24.55 2.15 12.51
C TYR A 61 23.38 1.52 11.73
N VAL A 62 22.87 0.37 12.19
CA VAL A 62 21.71 -0.29 11.58
C VAL A 62 20.49 0.63 11.63
N SER A 63 20.25 1.31 12.75
CA SER A 63 19.15 2.28 12.88
C SER A 63 19.23 3.38 11.83
N GLN A 64 20.41 3.91 11.54
CA GLN A 64 20.60 4.94 10.52
C GLN A 64 20.27 4.43 9.11
N ILE A 65 20.57 3.17 8.81
CA ILE A 65 20.28 2.58 7.49
C ILE A 65 18.81 2.24 7.33
N ILE A 66 18.17 1.64 8.34
CA ILE A 66 16.78 1.17 8.22
C ILE A 66 15.77 2.31 8.24
N ARG A 67 16.10 3.43 8.89
CA ARG A 67 15.19 4.57 9.09
C ARG A 67 14.58 5.07 7.78
N PRO A 68 15.36 5.42 6.73
CA PRO A 68 14.77 5.91 5.48
C PRO A 68 13.87 4.85 4.80
N MET A 69 14.22 3.56 4.88
CA MET A 69 13.36 2.50 4.34
C MET A 69 12.02 2.44 5.08
N ARG A 70 12.02 2.54 6.41
CA ARG A 70 10.78 2.55 7.21
C ARG A 70 9.92 3.75 6.88
N GLU A 71 10.50 4.95 6.81
CA GLU A 71 9.78 6.18 6.48
C GLU A 71 9.11 6.09 5.09
N GLN A 72 9.77 5.48 4.10
CA GLN A 72 9.20 5.25 2.78
C GLN A 72 8.04 4.23 2.80
N LEU A 73 8.18 3.14 3.57
CA LEU A 73 7.12 2.15 3.74
C LEU A 73 5.90 2.77 4.44
N ASP A 74 6.10 3.56 5.49
CA ASP A 74 5.04 4.28 6.21
C ASP A 74 4.29 5.25 5.29
N ALA A 75 5.02 5.98 4.42
CA ALA A 75 4.43 6.89 3.44
C ALA A 75 3.56 6.15 2.40
N ALA A 76 4.03 5.01 1.90
CA ALA A 76 3.26 4.19 0.97
C ALA A 76 2.03 3.56 1.62
N GLU A 77 2.14 3.14 2.89
CA GLU A 77 0.99 2.65 3.65
C GLU A 77 -0.09 3.74 3.81
N ALA A 78 0.33 4.98 4.14
CA ALA A 78 -0.56 6.13 4.20
C ALA A 78 -1.24 6.45 2.86
N ALA A 79 -0.48 6.39 1.76
CA ALA A 79 -1.02 6.55 0.41
C ALA A 79 -2.03 5.44 0.07
N SER A 80 -1.78 4.20 0.48
CA SER A 80 -2.71 3.07 0.24
C SER A 80 -4.06 3.30 0.91
N ARG A 81 -4.09 3.85 2.14
CA ARG A 81 -5.31 4.21 2.84
C ARG A 81 -6.09 5.31 2.11
N HIS A 82 -5.39 6.27 1.52
CA HIS A 82 -6.03 7.29 0.69
C HIS A 82 -6.64 6.68 -0.59
N VAL A 83 -5.89 5.84 -1.31
CA VAL A 83 -6.39 5.16 -2.52
C VAL A 83 -7.61 4.30 -2.23
N LYS A 84 -7.58 3.50 -1.15
CA LYS A 84 -8.71 2.66 -0.73
C LYS A 84 -9.96 3.50 -0.46
N ARG A 85 -9.83 4.62 0.26
CA ARG A 85 -10.94 5.57 0.50
C ARG A 85 -11.53 6.12 -0.81
N MET A 86 -10.67 6.53 -1.74
CA MET A 86 -11.13 7.07 -3.03
C MET A 86 -11.87 6.02 -3.87
N LEU A 87 -11.39 4.78 -3.90
CA LEU A 87 -12.05 3.69 -4.59
C LEU A 87 -13.43 3.39 -3.99
N SER A 88 -13.54 3.34 -2.65
CA SER A 88 -14.81 3.13 -1.96
C SER A 88 -15.83 4.24 -2.25
N GLN A 89 -15.39 5.51 -2.35
CA GLN A 89 -16.27 6.61 -2.75
C GLN A 89 -16.76 6.46 -4.19
N LYS A 90 -15.89 6.09 -5.13
CA LYS A 90 -16.26 5.90 -6.54
C LYS A 90 -17.28 4.77 -6.73
N THR A 91 -17.17 3.67 -5.98
CA THR A 91 -18.16 2.58 -6.00
C THR A 91 -19.53 3.04 -5.51
N ARG A 92 -19.58 3.85 -4.45
CA ARG A 92 -20.85 4.42 -3.93
C ARG A 92 -21.49 5.39 -4.94
N GLN A 93 -20.69 6.19 -5.63
CA GLN A 93 -21.19 7.15 -6.62
C GLN A 93 -21.66 6.47 -7.92
N GLY A 94 -21.05 5.34 -8.31
CA GLY A 94 -21.43 4.57 -9.50
C GLY A 94 -22.68 3.68 -9.35
N THR A 95 -23.15 3.46 -8.11
CA THR A 95 -24.36 2.64 -7.84
C THR A 95 -25.61 3.50 -7.57
N GLY A 96 -25.49 4.83 -7.59
CA GLY A 96 -26.56 5.77 -7.23
C GLY A 96 -27.30 6.43 -8.41
N GLY A 97 -27.20 5.91 -9.64
CA GLY A 97 -27.77 6.57 -10.81
C GLY A 97 -28.33 5.58 -11.83
N GLY A 98 -29.38 4.84 -11.47
CA GLY A 98 -30.02 3.92 -12.39
C GLY A 98 -31.31 3.30 -11.86
N GLY A 99 -32.43 3.98 -12.09
CA GLY A 99 -33.71 3.33 -12.39
C GLY A 99 -34.71 3.16 -11.25
N GLY A 100 -35.94 3.62 -11.51
CA GLY A 100 -37.15 2.95 -11.01
C GLY A 100 -38.22 3.87 -10.44
N GLY A 101 -39.22 4.22 -11.25
CA GLY A 101 -40.44 4.88 -10.79
C GLY A 101 -41.41 5.16 -11.93
N GLY A 102 -41.80 4.12 -12.67
CA GLY A 102 -42.88 4.22 -13.65
C GLY A 102 -44.22 4.48 -12.95
N ALA A 103 -44.97 5.46 -13.43
CA ALA A 103 -46.38 5.61 -13.14
C ALA A 103 -47.15 5.39 -14.46
N GLY A 104 -47.67 4.18 -14.62
CA GLY A 104 -48.72 3.87 -15.58
C GLY A 104 -50.10 4.02 -14.92
N GLY A 105 -51.10 4.32 -15.76
CA GLY A 105 -52.52 4.38 -15.42
C GLY A 105 -53.12 5.69 -15.94
N GLY A 106 -53.88 5.76 -17.03
CA GLY A 106 -54.80 4.78 -17.59
C GLY A 106 -56.23 5.23 -17.31
N ALA A 107 -56.87 5.79 -18.35
CA ALA A 107 -58.30 5.98 -18.61
C ALA A 107 -59.31 6.04 -17.45
N GLY A 108 -60.07 7.14 -17.43
CA GLY A 108 -61.35 7.31 -16.75
C GLY A 108 -62.00 8.61 -17.20
#